data_AF-A0A2K1PE76-F1
#
_entry.id   AF-A0A2K1PE76-F1
#
_cell.length_a   1.000
_cell.length_b   1.000
_cell.length_c   1.000
_cell.angle_alpha   90.00
_cell.angle_beta   90.00
_cell.angle_gamma   90.00
#
_symmetry.space_group_name_H-M   'P 1'
#
loop_
_entity.id
_entity.type
_entity.pdbx_description
1 polymer ?
#
loop_
_entity_poly.entity_id
_entity_poly.type
_entity_poly.pdbx_seq_one_letter_code
_entity_poly.pdbx_strand_id
1 'polypeptide(L)'
;MPNFKTHILSGILGFPVFFLMFNFVYSHLFYEVYYVSSEIVLSYFLFVVGSDFPDIDHQNSFINRLMRLFLIFGSVYYLFEYDFLYKEYLPFPYNLSNFIIIVIGTLVGLLLGILFNKLSKHRGLWHLFLTGAILSFLIYLLNLKYRTPINILYSLSYFVGFSLHIILDKNFKTK
;
A
#
# COMPACT_ATOMS: atom_id res chain seq x y z
N MET A 1 -22.84 -2.92 -3.50
CA MET A 1 -21.40 -2.57 -3.37
C MET A 1 -21.00 -1.83 -4.63
N PRO A 2 -20.35 -0.66 -4.53
CA PRO A 2 -19.82 0.06 -5.67
C PRO A 2 -18.88 -0.85 -6.48
N ASN A 3 -18.70 -0.55 -7.76
CA ASN A 3 -17.71 -1.26 -8.57
C ASN A 3 -16.31 -0.65 -8.36
N PHE A 4 -15.27 -1.39 -8.73
CA PHE A 4 -13.87 -0.92 -8.72
C PHE A 4 -13.69 0.48 -9.31
N LYS A 5 -14.40 0.79 -10.41
CA LYS A 5 -14.35 2.10 -11.06
C LYS A 5 -14.81 3.22 -10.11
N THR A 6 -15.86 3.00 -9.33
CA THR A 6 -16.35 3.98 -8.35
C THR A 6 -15.32 4.23 -7.25
N HIS A 7 -14.69 3.18 -6.70
CA HIS A 7 -13.70 3.33 -5.64
C HIS A 7 -12.47 4.10 -6.11
N ILE A 8 -11.89 3.70 -7.24
CA ILE A 8 -10.72 4.37 -7.82
C ILE A 8 -11.03 5.82 -8.22
N LEU A 9 -12.17 6.07 -8.88
CA LEU A 9 -12.55 7.43 -9.28
C LEU A 9 -12.75 8.32 -8.05
N SER A 10 -13.36 7.78 -6.99
CA SER A 10 -13.53 8.50 -5.72
C SER A 10 -12.19 8.79 -5.05
N GLY A 11 -11.23 7.86 -5.11
CA GLY A 11 -9.86 8.09 -4.67
C GLY A 11 -9.16 9.22 -5.43
N ILE A 12 -9.22 9.16 -6.77
CA ILE A 12 -8.62 10.14 -7.69
C ILE A 12 -9.19 11.54 -7.45
N LEU A 13 -10.52 11.66 -7.41
CA LEU A 13 -11.20 12.95 -7.26
C LEU A 13 -11.25 13.43 -5.81
N GLY A 14 -11.17 12.53 -4.84
CA GLY A 14 -11.19 12.84 -3.41
C GLY A 14 -9.89 13.43 -2.91
N PHE A 15 -8.75 13.06 -3.51
CA PHE A 15 -7.45 13.53 -3.04
C PHE A 15 -7.27 15.05 -3.11
N PRO A 16 -7.60 15.77 -4.20
CA PRO A 16 -7.47 17.24 -4.23
C PRO A 16 -8.22 17.94 -3.09
N VAL A 17 -9.42 17.45 -2.77
CA VAL A 17 -10.25 17.98 -1.66
C VAL A 17 -9.56 17.70 -0.32
N PHE A 18 -9.12 16.46 -0.10
CA PHE A 18 -8.38 16.09 1.11
C PHE A 18 -7.09 16.91 1.26
N PHE A 19 -6.30 17.07 0.20
CA PHE A 19 -5.04 17.79 0.23
C PHE A 19 -5.24 19.27 0.59
N LEU A 20 -6.29 19.91 0.03
CA LEU A 20 -6.68 21.27 0.38
C LEU A 20 -7.09 21.36 1.85
N MET A 21 -7.95 20.45 2.33
CA MET A 21 -8.39 20.42 3.73
C MET A 21 -7.23 20.18 4.70
N PHE A 22 -6.34 19.25 4.38
CA PHE A 22 -5.16 18.95 5.19
C PHE A 22 -4.30 20.21 5.35
N ASN A 23 -3.99 20.89 4.25
CA ASN A 23 -3.16 22.09 4.29
C ASN A 23 -3.83 23.22 5.05
N PHE A 24 -5.13 23.43 4.84
CA PHE A 24 -5.90 24.44 5.57
C PHE A 24 -5.88 24.18 7.10
N VAL A 25 -6.13 22.95 7.52
CA VAL A 25 -6.13 22.58 8.95
C VAL A 25 -4.71 22.64 9.53
N TYR A 26 -3.72 22.10 8.82
CA TYR A 26 -2.35 22.01 9.32
C TYR A 26 -1.70 23.39 9.43
N SER A 27 -1.88 24.27 8.43
CA SER A 27 -1.31 25.62 8.48
C SER A 27 -1.98 26.49 9.54
N HIS A 28 -3.27 26.27 9.84
CA HIS A 28 -3.97 26.99 10.90
C HIS A 28 -3.52 26.57 12.31
N LEU A 29 -3.15 25.31 12.50
CA LEU A 29 -2.71 24.78 13.80
C LEU A 29 -1.20 24.87 14.02
N PHE A 30 -0.42 24.86 12.93
CA PHE A 30 1.04 24.77 12.98
C PHE A 30 1.66 25.82 12.06
N TYR A 31 2.04 25.44 10.85
CA TYR A 31 2.75 26.27 9.88
C TYR A 31 2.54 25.75 8.45
N GLU A 32 2.84 26.56 7.45
CA GLU A 32 2.75 26.16 6.04
C GLU A 32 3.76 25.07 5.68
N VAL A 33 3.30 24.03 4.99
CA VAL A 33 4.13 22.89 4.61
C VAL A 33 4.70 23.10 3.20
N TYR A 34 6.03 23.25 3.10
CA TYR A 34 6.73 23.41 1.83
C TYR A 34 7.07 22.06 1.21
N TYR A 35 6.28 21.58 0.25
CA TYR A 35 6.45 20.25 -0.33
C TYR A 35 7.50 20.19 -1.44
N VAL A 36 8.14 19.03 -1.59
CA VAL A 36 8.74 18.63 -2.87
C VAL A 36 7.70 17.84 -3.67
N SER A 37 7.71 17.96 -5.00
CA SER A 37 6.68 17.35 -5.87
C SER A 37 6.50 15.84 -5.65
N SER A 38 7.60 15.11 -5.39
CA SER A 38 7.55 13.67 -5.09
C SER A 38 6.75 13.34 -3.83
N GLU A 39 6.74 14.24 -2.84
CA GLU A 39 5.97 14.05 -1.61
C GLU A 39 4.47 14.11 -1.90
N ILE A 40 4.03 15.07 -2.70
CA ILE A 40 2.62 15.18 -3.10
C ILE A 40 2.20 13.97 -3.93
N VAL A 41 3.05 13.54 -4.88
CA VAL A 41 2.78 12.38 -5.74
C VAL A 41 2.65 11.09 -4.91
N LEU A 42 3.54 10.88 -3.93
CA LEU A 42 3.47 9.70 -3.07
C LEU A 42 2.26 9.73 -2.14
N SER A 43 1.94 10.89 -1.57
CA SER A 43 0.70 11.11 -0.80
C SER A 43 -0.54 10.80 -1.62
N TYR A 44 -0.59 11.27 -2.87
CA TYR A 44 -1.68 10.99 -3.80
C TYR A 44 -1.81 9.50 -4.09
N PHE A 45 -0.69 8.84 -4.40
CA PHE A 45 -0.66 7.40 -4.63
C PHE A 45 -1.19 6.63 -3.42
N LEU A 46 -0.75 6.97 -2.20
CA LEU A 46 -1.23 6.34 -0.96
C LEU A 46 -2.73 6.54 -0.74
N PHE A 47 -3.27 7.71 -1.08
CA PHE A 47 -4.70 7.98 -1.00
C PHE A 47 -5.51 7.07 -1.94
N VAL A 48 -5.09 7.00 -3.22
CA VAL A 48 -5.76 6.17 -4.23
C VAL A 48 -5.65 4.69 -3.88
N VAL A 49 -4.46 4.22 -3.48
CA VAL A 49 -4.26 2.84 -3.01
C VAL A 49 -5.14 2.54 -1.81
N GLY A 50 -5.16 3.44 -0.81
CA GLY A 50 -6.02 3.31 0.36
C GLY A 50 -7.50 3.14 -0.01
N SER A 51 -7.97 3.88 -1.03
CA SER A 51 -9.37 3.83 -1.48
C SER A 51 -9.82 2.52 -2.15
N ASP A 52 -8.88 1.67 -2.57
CA ASP A 52 -9.17 0.33 -3.10
C ASP A 52 -8.72 -0.78 -2.15
N PHE A 53 -7.88 -0.46 -1.16
CA PHE A 53 -7.22 -1.44 -0.31
C PHE A 53 -8.15 -2.38 0.46
N PRO A 54 -9.34 -1.96 0.96
CA PRO A 54 -10.24 -2.90 1.63
C PRO A 54 -10.62 -4.12 0.77
N ASP A 55 -10.67 -3.98 -0.56
CA ASP A 55 -10.99 -5.07 -1.51
C ASP A 55 -9.83 -6.08 -1.69
N ILE A 56 -8.77 -5.99 -0.90
CA ILE A 56 -7.64 -6.92 -0.93
C ILE A 56 -8.02 -8.35 -0.49
N ASP A 57 -9.15 -8.51 0.17
CA ASP A 57 -9.75 -9.79 0.56
C ASP A 57 -10.32 -10.55 -0.65
N HIS A 58 -10.70 -9.85 -1.71
CA HIS A 58 -11.23 -10.43 -2.93
C HIS A 58 -10.09 -10.88 -3.86
N GLN A 59 -9.90 -12.20 -4.00
CA GLN A 59 -8.76 -12.81 -4.70
C GLN A 59 -8.55 -12.36 -6.16
N ASN A 60 -9.60 -11.83 -6.79
CA ASN A 60 -9.58 -11.35 -8.17
C ASN A 60 -9.61 -9.82 -8.27
N SER A 61 -9.62 -9.08 -7.15
CA SER A 61 -9.51 -7.62 -7.18
C SER A 61 -8.17 -7.20 -7.77
N PHE A 62 -8.13 -5.97 -8.28
CA PHE A 62 -6.89 -5.41 -8.80
C PHE A 62 -5.84 -5.30 -7.68
N ILE A 63 -6.21 -4.73 -6.53
CA ILE A 63 -5.29 -4.56 -5.40
C ILE A 63 -4.75 -5.90 -4.86
N ASN A 64 -5.57 -6.95 -4.77
CA ASN A 64 -5.08 -8.26 -4.35
C ASN A 64 -4.02 -8.79 -5.32
N ARG A 65 -4.30 -8.73 -6.64
CA ARG A 65 -3.35 -9.17 -7.67
C ARG A 65 -2.06 -8.35 -7.64
N LEU A 66 -2.17 -7.04 -7.47
CA LEU A 66 -1.02 -6.14 -7.35
C LEU A 66 -0.16 -6.49 -6.12
N MET A 67 -0.78 -6.75 -4.98
CA MET A 67 -0.07 -7.15 -3.76
C MET A 67 0.66 -8.48 -3.92
N ARG A 68 0.08 -9.46 -4.62
CA ARG A 68 0.78 -10.70 -4.95
C ARG A 68 2.00 -10.47 -5.83
N LEU A 69 1.92 -9.54 -6.80
CA LEU A 69 3.09 -9.15 -7.59
C LEU A 69 4.15 -8.48 -6.72
N PHE A 70 3.76 -7.58 -5.82
CA PHE A 70 4.71 -6.96 -4.89
C PHE A 70 5.40 -7.98 -3.97
N LEU A 71 4.71 -9.04 -3.54
CA LEU A 71 5.35 -10.13 -2.77
C LEU A 71 6.40 -10.88 -3.60
N ILE A 72 6.17 -11.07 -4.91
CA ILE A 72 7.15 -11.67 -5.83
C ILE A 72 8.36 -10.75 -6.01
N PHE A 73 8.13 -9.50 -6.42
CA PHE A 73 9.21 -8.54 -6.61
C PHE A 73 9.99 -8.30 -5.31
N GLY A 74 9.28 -8.17 -4.19
CA GLY A 74 9.86 -8.02 -2.87
C GLY A 74 10.74 -9.21 -2.51
N SER A 75 10.28 -10.44 -2.73
CA SER A 75 11.06 -11.65 -2.42
C SER A 75 12.34 -11.73 -3.25
N VAL A 76 12.27 -11.45 -4.56
CA VAL A 76 13.47 -11.40 -5.43
C VAL A 76 14.43 -10.29 -4.98
N TYR A 77 13.91 -9.09 -4.73
CA TYR A 77 14.70 -7.96 -4.25
C TYR A 77 15.42 -8.29 -2.93
N TYR A 78 14.71 -8.83 -1.94
CA TYR A 78 15.30 -9.20 -0.66
C TYR A 78 16.39 -10.26 -0.81
N LEU A 79 16.21 -11.28 -1.66
CA LEU A 79 17.28 -12.24 -1.87
C LEU A 79 18.52 -11.60 -2.48
N PHE A 80 18.38 -10.65 -3.40
CA PHE A 80 19.52 -9.91 -3.94
C PHE A 80 20.19 -9.00 -2.92
N GLU A 81 19.41 -8.29 -2.11
CA GLU A 81 19.93 -7.41 -1.04
C GLU A 81 20.83 -8.18 -0.05
N TYR A 82 20.49 -9.45 0.21
CA TYR A 82 21.21 -10.31 1.13
C TYR A 82 22.03 -11.41 0.44
N ASP A 83 22.38 -11.23 -0.85
CA ASP A 83 23.08 -12.26 -1.61
C ASP A 83 24.48 -12.57 -1.06
N PHE A 84 25.14 -11.59 -0.45
CA PHE A 84 26.42 -11.74 0.24
C PHE A 84 26.42 -12.83 1.34
N LEU A 85 25.26 -13.20 1.89
CA LEU A 85 25.17 -14.24 2.92
C LEU A 85 25.31 -15.67 2.39
N TYR A 86 25.00 -15.90 1.11
CA TYR A 86 24.87 -17.25 0.58
C TYR A 86 25.53 -17.46 -0.79
N LYS A 87 25.72 -16.41 -1.58
CA LYS A 87 26.14 -16.51 -2.98
C LYS A 87 27.56 -17.03 -3.15
N GLU A 88 28.46 -16.74 -2.21
CA GLU A 88 29.83 -17.28 -2.20
C GLU A 88 29.88 -18.80 -1.99
N TYR A 89 28.83 -19.38 -1.38
CA TYR A 89 28.73 -20.82 -1.14
C TYR A 89 28.03 -21.56 -2.28
N LEU A 90 27.50 -20.85 -3.29
CA LEU A 90 26.90 -21.46 -4.46
C LEU A 90 28.00 -21.96 -5.40
N PRO A 91 28.05 -23.26 -5.76
CA PRO A 91 29.07 -23.83 -6.63
C PRO A 91 28.81 -23.52 -8.12
N PHE A 92 28.22 -22.36 -8.43
CA PHE A 92 27.75 -22.00 -9.76
C PHE A 92 28.38 -20.69 -10.26
N PRO A 93 28.56 -20.51 -11.59
CA PRO A 93 28.99 -19.24 -12.15
C PRO A 93 28.05 -18.09 -11.82
N TYR A 94 28.57 -16.86 -11.76
CA TYR A 94 27.84 -15.65 -11.36
C TYR A 94 26.44 -15.50 -11.99
N ASN A 95 26.33 -15.65 -13.32
CA ASN A 95 25.06 -15.52 -14.03
C ASN A 95 24.07 -16.65 -13.70
N LEU A 96 24.57 -17.87 -13.49
CA LEU A 96 23.74 -19.00 -13.09
C LEU A 96 23.25 -18.82 -11.64
N SER A 97 24.09 -18.33 -10.74
CA SER A 97 23.70 -17.98 -9.37
C SER A 97 22.61 -16.89 -9.36
N ASN A 98 22.75 -15.83 -10.16
CA ASN A 98 21.72 -14.79 -10.28
C ASN A 98 20.40 -15.34 -10.82
N PHE A 99 20.44 -16.22 -11.83
CA PHE A 99 19.26 -16.89 -12.35
C PHE A 99 18.58 -17.74 -11.26
N ILE A 100 19.35 -18.53 -10.50
CA ILE A 100 18.83 -19.33 -9.39
C ILE A 100 18.17 -18.43 -8.33
N ILE A 101 18.80 -17.30 -7.98
CA ILE A 101 18.23 -16.34 -7.03
C ILE A 101 16.87 -15.82 -7.52
N ILE A 102 16.75 -15.45 -8.80
CA ILE A 102 15.48 -15.00 -9.39
C ILE A 102 14.41 -16.11 -9.30
N VAL A 103 14.77 -17.34 -9.65
CA VAL A 103 13.86 -18.50 -9.60
C VAL A 103 13.39 -18.75 -8.17
N ILE A 104 14.31 -18.84 -7.21
CA ILE A 104 13.98 -19.06 -5.79
C ILE A 104 13.13 -17.91 -5.26
N GLY A 105 13.52 -16.66 -5.50
CA GLY A 105 12.76 -15.49 -5.06
C GLY A 105 11.35 -15.46 -5.64
N THR A 106 11.20 -15.87 -6.89
CA THR A 106 9.88 -16.00 -7.53
C THR A 106 9.04 -17.08 -6.86
N LEU A 107 9.61 -18.26 -6.58
CA LEU A 107 8.91 -19.35 -5.91
C LEU A 107 8.50 -18.98 -4.47
N VAL A 108 9.38 -18.33 -3.72
CA VAL A 108 9.08 -17.81 -2.38
C VAL A 108 7.95 -16.79 -2.44
N GLY A 109 8.02 -15.83 -3.37
CA GLY A 109 6.97 -14.83 -3.56
C GLY A 109 5.62 -15.42 -3.96
N LEU A 110 5.61 -16.46 -4.81
CA LEU A 110 4.39 -17.20 -5.15
C LEU A 110 3.80 -17.89 -3.92
N LEU A 111 4.64 -18.54 -3.09
CA LEU A 111 4.21 -19.18 -1.86
C LEU A 111 3.65 -18.17 -0.86
N LEU A 112 4.30 -17.02 -0.70
CA LEU A 112 3.79 -15.91 0.11
C LEU A 112 2.46 -15.38 -0.44
N GLY A 113 2.29 -15.28 -1.75
CA GLY A 113 1.04 -14.87 -2.38
C GLY A 113 -0.13 -15.85 -2.12
N ILE A 114 0.15 -17.15 -2.11
CA ILE A 114 -0.84 -18.19 -1.76
C ILE A 114 -1.23 -18.06 -0.27
N LEU A 115 -0.23 -17.93 0.61
CA LEU A 115 -0.47 -17.74 2.04
C LEU A 115 -1.26 -16.45 2.31
N PHE A 116 -0.87 -15.36 1.65
CA PHE A 116 -1.55 -14.08 1.70
C PHE A 116 -3.04 -14.22 1.37
N ASN A 117 -3.37 -14.86 0.23
CA ASN A 117 -4.76 -15.10 -0.18
C ASN A 117 -5.56 -15.94 0.82
N LYS A 118 -4.91 -16.89 1.49
CA LYS A 118 -5.56 -17.74 2.51
C LYS A 118 -5.88 -16.92 3.76
N LEU A 119 -4.96 -16.04 4.17
CA LEU A 119 -5.11 -15.19 5.35
C LEU A 119 -6.04 -13.99 5.10
N SER A 120 -6.02 -13.42 3.90
CA SER A 120 -6.78 -12.21 3.57
C SER A 120 -8.26 -12.45 3.26
N LYS A 121 -8.68 -13.71 3.04
CA LYS A 121 -10.05 -14.08 2.63
C LYS A 121 -11.15 -13.67 3.62
N HIS A 122 -10.79 -13.36 4.87
CA HIS A 122 -11.74 -12.95 5.89
C HIS A 122 -12.18 -11.48 5.68
N ARG A 123 -13.24 -11.30 4.89
CA ARG A 123 -13.84 -9.99 4.55
C ARG A 123 -13.97 -9.03 5.73
N GLY A 124 -14.33 -9.54 6.90
CA GLY A 124 -14.70 -8.71 8.04
C GLY A 124 -13.61 -7.76 8.53
N LEU A 125 -12.33 -8.14 8.45
CA LEU A 125 -11.24 -7.33 9.01
C LEU A 125 -10.87 -6.15 8.13
N TRP A 126 -10.89 -6.30 6.79
CA TRP A 126 -10.42 -5.27 5.87
C TRP A 126 -11.41 -4.11 5.68
N HIS A 127 -12.68 -4.28 6.03
CA HIS A 127 -13.69 -3.23 5.98
C HIS A 127 -13.93 -2.53 7.34
N LEU A 128 -12.97 -2.61 8.27
CA LEU A 128 -13.00 -1.91 9.57
C LEU A 128 -12.15 -0.64 9.52
N PHE A 129 -12.69 0.49 10.02
CA PHE A 129 -11.91 1.72 10.19
C PHE A 129 -10.66 1.50 11.06
N LEU A 130 -10.73 0.60 12.05
CA LEU A 130 -9.59 0.27 12.91
C LEU A 130 -8.42 -0.30 12.10
N THR A 131 -8.68 -1.15 11.10
CA THR A 131 -7.64 -1.71 10.23
C THR A 131 -6.95 -0.61 9.45
N GLY A 132 -7.73 0.31 8.86
CA GLY A 132 -7.18 1.49 8.19
C GLY A 132 -6.33 2.35 9.12
N ALA A 133 -6.77 2.56 10.37
CA ALA A 133 -6.05 3.34 11.37
C ALA A 133 -4.72 2.67 11.78
N ILE A 134 -4.71 1.34 12.00
CA ILE A 134 -3.49 0.59 12.32
C ILE A 134 -2.48 0.68 11.17
N LEU A 135 -2.92 0.45 9.92
CA LEU A 135 -2.06 0.52 8.74
C LEU A 135 -1.51 1.94 8.53
N SER A 136 -2.36 2.96 8.72
CA SER A 136 -1.96 4.37 8.70
C SER A 136 -0.90 4.68 9.76
N PHE A 137 -1.07 4.16 10.98
CA PHE A 137 -0.10 4.34 12.05
C PHE A 137 1.23 3.65 11.73
N LEU A 138 1.21 2.45 11.14
CA LEU A 138 2.42 1.79 10.64
C LEU A 138 3.11 2.60 9.54
N ILE A 139 2.36 3.18 8.60
CA ILE A 139 2.91 4.10 7.58
C ILE A 139 3.60 5.29 8.24
N TYR A 140 3.04 5.85 9.30
CA TYR A 140 3.68 6.95 10.04
C TYR A 140 5.00 6.51 10.69
N LEU A 141 5.01 5.37 11.38
CA LEU A 141 6.19 4.86 12.10
C LEU A 141 7.32 4.42 11.17
N LEU A 142 7.01 3.81 10.02
CA LEU A 142 8.00 3.25 9.12
C LEU A 142 8.67 4.31 8.23
N ASN A 143 8.04 5.48 8.05
CA ASN A 143 8.57 6.56 7.22
C ASN A 143 9.58 7.47 7.96
N LEU A 144 10.60 6.86 8.59
CA LEU A 144 11.60 7.56 9.40
C LEU A 144 12.45 8.58 8.61
N LYS A 145 12.50 8.48 7.29
CA LYS A 145 13.29 9.36 6.42
C LYS A 145 12.67 10.74 6.20
N TYR A 146 11.35 10.86 6.31
CA TYR A 146 10.66 12.11 6.01
C TYR A 146 10.39 12.91 7.28
N ARG A 147 10.26 14.22 7.09
CA ARG A 147 9.88 15.17 8.14
C ARG A 147 8.44 14.92 8.61
N THR A 148 8.17 15.24 9.87
CA THR A 148 6.88 15.00 10.54
C THR A 148 5.63 15.40 9.74
N PRO A 149 5.51 16.61 9.14
CA PRO A 149 4.31 16.96 8.37
C PRO A 149 4.04 16.01 7.19
N ILE A 150 5.10 15.45 6.58
CA ILE A 150 4.99 14.52 5.46
C ILE A 150 4.58 13.14 5.94
N ASN A 151 5.11 12.68 7.07
CA ASN A 151 4.67 11.44 7.69
C ASN A 151 3.19 11.49 8.07
N ILE A 152 2.74 12.62 8.64
CA ILE A 152 1.33 12.85 8.94
C ILE A 152 0.51 12.85 7.66
N LEU A 153 0.95 13.59 6.62
CA LEU A 153 0.27 13.64 5.33
C LEU A 153 0.11 12.24 4.74
N TYR A 154 1.16 11.42 4.67
CA TYR A 154 1.12 10.06 4.11
C TYR A 154 0.20 9.14 4.89
N SER A 155 0.32 9.16 6.21
CA SER A 155 -0.54 8.40 7.11
C SER A 155 -2.01 8.76 6.87
N LEU A 156 -2.36 10.05 6.99
CA LEU A 156 -3.73 10.52 6.79
C LEU A 156 -4.23 10.32 5.36
N SER A 157 -3.37 10.44 4.34
CA SER A 157 -3.74 10.17 2.96
C SER A 157 -4.26 8.75 2.80
N TYR A 158 -3.49 7.78 3.31
CA TYR A 158 -3.90 6.38 3.28
C TYR A 158 -5.18 6.16 4.10
N PHE A 159 -5.25 6.68 5.32
CA PHE A 159 -6.42 6.49 6.20
C PHE A 159 -7.70 7.09 5.63
N VAL A 160 -7.65 8.31 5.09
CA VAL A 160 -8.83 8.98 4.53
C VAL A 160 -9.25 8.30 3.24
N GLY A 161 -8.31 7.88 2.38
CA GLY A 161 -8.62 7.04 1.21
C GLY A 161 -9.31 5.73 1.62
N PHE A 162 -8.76 5.02 2.60
CA PHE A 162 -9.36 3.78 3.14
C PHE A 162 -10.75 4.01 3.75
N SER A 163 -10.91 5.11 4.48
CA SER A 163 -12.18 5.50 5.08
C SER A 163 -13.24 5.83 4.01
N LEU A 164 -12.83 6.49 2.93
CA LEU A 164 -13.69 6.80 1.79
C LEU A 164 -14.28 5.52 1.20
N HIS A 165 -13.46 4.48 1.03
CA HIS A 165 -13.93 3.16 0.59
C HIS A 165 -15.06 2.64 1.49
N ILE A 166 -14.83 2.58 2.80
CA ILE A 166 -15.82 2.05 3.76
C ILE A 166 -17.11 2.86 3.73
N ILE A 167 -17.01 4.19 3.63
CA ILE A 167 -18.17 5.08 3.56
C ILE A 167 -18.98 4.81 2.28
N LEU A 168 -18.32 4.70 1.13
CA LEU A 168 -18.99 4.36 -0.13
C LEU A 168 -19.68 3.00 -0.01
N ASP A 169 -19.02 2.01 0.58
CA ASP A 169 -19.59 0.70 0.77
C ASP A 169 -20.85 0.69 1.65
N LYS A 170 -20.91 1.56 2.66
CA LYS A 170 -22.10 1.75 3.50
C LYS A 170 -23.22 2.47 2.75
N ASN A 171 -22.90 3.52 2.00
CA ASN A 171 -23.90 4.37 1.34
C ASN A 171 -24.53 3.66 0.12
N PHE A 172 -23.75 2.88 -0.63
CA PHE A 172 -24.22 2.14 -1.82
C PHE A 172 -24.68 0.70 -1.49
N LYS A 173 -24.91 0.39 -0.20
CA LYS A 173 -25.57 -0.85 0.25
C LYS A 173 -27.11 -0.78 0.19
N THR A 174 -27.68 0.36 -0.19
CA THR A 174 -29.13 0.53 -0.38
C THR A 174 -29.49 0.55 -1.87
N LYS A 175 -29.68 -0.65 -2.43
CA LYS A 175 -30.62 -0.97 -3.51
C LYS A 175 -30.69 -2.49 -3.66
#